data_AF-A0A2N5FRQ0-F1
#
_entry.id   AF-A0A2N5FRQ0-F1
#
_cell.length_a   1.000
_cell.length_b   1.000
_cell.length_c   1.000
_cell.angle_alpha   90.00
_cell.angle_beta   90.00
_cell.angle_gamma   90.00
#
_symmetry.space_group_name_H-M   'P 1'
#
loop_
_entity.id
_entity.type
_entity.pdbx_description
1 polymer ?
#
loop_
_entity_poly.entity_id
_entity_poly.type
_entity_poly.pdbx_seq_one_letter_code
_entity_poly.pdbx_strand_id
1 'polypeptide(L)'
;MILKKVMLLVIGFVLLTGHVSASEILETGEEAEVKDQAAKTFIYESLRVWLDQDISRLYHKKYKADSVEWIGPEREKVRIWIREVKSNPGPAGYTHVIRIFLPYENVIVNNSKEVKSADTVIYAVNARFLSLCPESGKSEKEIKLLRTFHKVLSDTE
;
A
#
# COMPACT_ATOMS: atom_id res chain seq x y z
N MET A 1 -47.04 -3.69 26.94
CA MET A 1 -46.23 -4.87 26.54
C MET A 1 -45.51 -4.51 25.25
N ILE A 2 -44.27 -3.99 25.33
CA ILE A 2 -43.02 -4.75 25.16
C ILE A 2 -43.07 -5.52 23.82
N LEU A 3 -42.35 -5.11 22.77
CA LEU A 3 -40.93 -5.47 22.65
C LEU A 3 -40.12 -4.48 21.79
N LYS A 4 -39.01 -4.04 22.39
CA LYS A 4 -37.86 -3.34 21.79
C LYS A 4 -37.34 -4.03 20.53
N LYS A 5 -36.98 -3.27 19.49
CA LYS A 5 -35.71 -3.44 18.75
C LYS A 5 -35.22 -2.09 18.24
N VAL A 6 -34.29 -1.53 19.02
CA VAL A 6 -33.33 -0.52 18.60
C VAL A 6 -32.33 -1.22 17.68
N MET A 7 -32.07 -0.67 16.51
CA MET A 7 -30.80 -0.91 15.83
C MET A 7 -30.30 0.44 15.30
N LEU A 8 -29.41 1.05 16.08
CA LEU A 8 -28.53 2.12 15.63
C LEU A 8 -27.72 1.60 14.44
N LEU A 9 -27.81 2.26 13.30
CA LEU A 9 -26.78 2.22 12.26
C LEU A 9 -26.11 3.60 12.24
N VAL A 10 -25.16 3.81 13.14
CA VAL A 10 -24.24 4.95 13.08
C VAL A 10 -22.94 4.43 12.47
N ILE A 11 -22.85 4.45 11.15
CA ILE A 11 -21.55 4.37 10.46
C ILE A 11 -21.13 5.81 10.26
N GLY A 12 -20.42 6.35 11.25
CA GLY A 12 -19.73 7.63 11.14
C GLY A 12 -18.65 7.52 10.08
N PHE A 13 -18.93 8.03 8.89
CA PHE A 13 -17.94 8.23 7.84
C PHE A 13 -17.01 9.35 8.32
N VAL A 14 -15.86 9.01 8.88
CA VAL A 14 -14.82 9.98 9.21
C VAL A 14 -14.21 10.44 7.89
N LEU A 15 -14.79 11.49 7.30
CA LEU A 15 -14.18 12.29 6.24
C LEU A 15 -12.97 12.99 6.86
N LEU A 16 -11.80 12.36 6.77
CA LEU A 16 -10.53 13.06 6.95
C LEU A 16 -10.34 13.99 5.76
N THR A 17 -10.66 15.27 5.97
CA THR A 17 -10.22 16.41 5.16
C THR A 17 -8.72 16.57 5.32
N GLY A 18 -7.97 15.70 4.64
CA GLY A 18 -6.55 15.91 4.39
C GLY A 18 -6.39 16.70 3.10
N HIS A 19 -5.76 17.87 3.16
CA HIS A 19 -5.25 18.59 1.99
C HIS A 19 -4.38 17.63 1.17
N VAL A 20 -4.77 17.34 -0.06
CA VAL A 20 -3.93 16.59 -0.99
C VAL A 20 -3.81 17.41 -2.25
N SER A 21 -2.59 17.85 -2.55
CA SER A 21 -2.14 18.06 -3.93
C SER A 21 -2.26 16.73 -4.68
N ALA A 22 -3.46 16.39 -5.13
CA ALA A 22 -3.77 15.24 -5.98
C ALA A 22 -4.35 15.77 -7.28
N SER A 23 -3.49 16.29 -8.14
CA SER A 23 -3.84 16.59 -9.52
C SER A 23 -2.70 16.07 -10.38
N GLU A 24 -2.81 14.83 -10.84
CA GLU A 24 -2.00 14.31 -11.96
C GLU A 24 -2.47 12.93 -12.45
N ILE A 25 -3.30 12.20 -11.70
CA ILE A 25 -3.83 10.89 -12.11
C ILE A 25 -5.35 10.93 -12.11
N LEU A 26 -5.95 10.75 -13.28
CA LEU A 26 -7.40 10.72 -13.45
C LEU A 26 -7.85 9.26 -13.42
N GLU A 27 -8.44 8.87 -12.30
CA GLU A 27 -8.93 7.52 -12.06
C GLU A 27 -10.22 7.27 -12.84
N THR A 28 -10.30 6.14 -13.55
CA THR A 28 -11.43 5.84 -14.46
C THR A 28 -12.09 4.48 -14.22
N GLY A 29 -11.42 3.56 -13.52
CA GLY A 29 -11.97 2.25 -13.19
C GLY A 29 -12.44 2.12 -11.74
N GLU A 30 -13.22 1.08 -11.46
CA GLU A 30 -13.47 0.63 -10.09
C GLU A 30 -12.19 0.00 -9.51
N GLU A 31 -12.00 0.13 -8.19
CA GLU A 31 -10.91 -0.58 -7.52
C GLU A 31 -11.33 -2.03 -7.27
N ALA A 32 -10.58 -2.99 -7.82
CA ALA A 32 -10.83 -4.41 -7.66
C ALA A 32 -9.73 -5.06 -6.82
N GLU A 33 -10.11 -5.92 -5.87
CA GLU A 33 -9.14 -6.74 -5.13
C GLU A 33 -8.66 -7.90 -6.00
N VAL A 34 -7.34 -8.09 -6.07
CA VAL A 34 -6.72 -9.22 -6.76
C VAL A 34 -6.85 -10.46 -5.89
N LYS A 35 -7.77 -11.37 -6.26
CA LYS A 35 -8.05 -12.62 -5.52
C LYS A 35 -7.17 -13.79 -5.95
N ASP A 36 -6.71 -13.82 -7.20
CA ASP A 36 -5.85 -14.87 -7.71
C ASP A 36 -4.45 -14.82 -7.07
N GLN A 37 -3.99 -15.94 -6.51
CA GLN A 37 -2.75 -15.98 -5.73
C GLN A 37 -1.50 -15.86 -6.62
N ALA A 38 -1.54 -16.35 -7.85
CA ALA A 38 -0.43 -16.19 -8.79
C ALA A 38 -0.27 -14.73 -9.21
N ALA A 39 -1.37 -14.06 -9.56
CA ALA A 39 -1.41 -12.64 -9.88
C ALA A 39 -0.96 -11.77 -8.69
N LYS A 40 -1.44 -12.07 -7.47
CA LYS A 40 -0.97 -11.40 -6.25
C LYS A 40 0.55 -11.52 -6.08
N THR A 41 1.06 -12.75 -6.19
CA THR A 41 2.50 -13.03 -6.05
C THR A 41 3.30 -12.29 -7.11
N PHE A 42 2.86 -12.34 -8.36
CA PHE A 42 3.49 -11.63 -9.46
C PHE A 42 3.56 -10.13 -9.21
N ILE A 43 2.45 -9.48 -8.83
CA ILE A 43 2.42 -8.03 -8.55
C ILE A 43 3.33 -7.69 -7.37
N TYR A 44 3.25 -8.45 -6.28
CA TYR A 44 4.06 -8.22 -5.09
C TYR A 44 5.55 -8.31 -5.38
N GLU A 45 5.99 -9.39 -6.03
CA GLU A 45 7.41 -9.59 -6.39
C GLU A 45 7.88 -8.54 -7.42
N SER A 46 7.02 -8.16 -8.37
CA SER A 46 7.34 -7.11 -9.35
C SER A 46 7.55 -5.73 -8.72
N LEU A 47 7.01 -5.50 -7.53
CA LEU A 47 7.10 -4.23 -6.81
C LEU A 47 8.01 -4.31 -5.56
N ARG A 48 8.55 -5.48 -5.23
CA ARG A 48 9.21 -5.74 -3.95
C ARG A 48 10.37 -4.78 -3.66
N VAL A 49 11.22 -4.53 -4.65
CA VAL A 49 12.39 -3.64 -4.48
C VAL A 49 11.97 -2.22 -4.06
N TRP A 50 10.94 -1.66 -4.69
CA TRP A 50 10.41 -0.34 -4.34
C TRP A 50 9.66 -0.37 -3.01
N LEU A 51 8.86 -1.42 -2.78
CA LEU A 51 8.15 -1.63 -1.51
C LEU A 51 9.11 -1.64 -0.32
N ASP A 52 10.17 -2.44 -0.37
CA ASP A 52 11.13 -2.57 0.72
C ASP A 52 11.84 -1.23 0.98
N GLN A 53 12.23 -0.51 -0.08
CA GLN A 53 12.86 0.80 0.03
C GLN A 53 11.93 1.87 0.63
N ASP A 54 10.69 1.96 0.15
CA ASP A 54 9.74 2.97 0.59
C ASP A 54 9.23 2.69 2.01
N ILE A 55 9.03 1.41 2.37
CA ILE A 55 8.74 0.99 3.74
C ILE A 55 9.94 1.30 4.65
N SER A 56 11.17 0.96 4.25
CA SER A 56 12.37 1.32 5.01
C SER A 56 12.40 2.81 5.32
N ARG A 57 12.24 3.65 4.28
CA ARG A 57 12.23 5.11 4.41
C ARG A 57 11.11 5.60 5.32
N LEU A 58 9.92 5.00 5.23
CA LEU A 58 8.77 5.31 6.07
C LEU A 58 9.08 5.10 7.56
N TYR A 59 9.64 3.95 7.94
CA TYR A 59 9.93 3.65 9.35
C TYR A 59 11.08 4.50 9.89
N HIS A 60 12.19 4.63 9.16
CA HIS A 60 13.30 5.49 9.57
C HIS A 60 12.83 6.93 9.82
N LYS A 61 12.00 7.47 8.92
CA LYS A 61 11.43 8.82 9.07
C LYS A 61 10.45 8.92 10.24
N LYS A 62 9.51 7.97 10.34
CA LYS A 62 8.42 8.01 11.34
C LYS A 62 8.95 7.87 12.77
N TYR A 63 9.91 6.98 12.97
CA TYR A 63 10.45 6.67 14.29
C TYR A 63 11.76 7.38 14.61
N LYS A 64 12.33 8.12 13.66
CA LYS A 64 13.70 8.67 13.75
C LYS A 64 14.69 7.56 14.13
N ALA A 65 14.58 6.44 13.42
CA ALA A 65 15.32 5.23 13.71
C ALA A 65 16.68 5.24 13.01
N ASP A 66 17.68 4.69 13.68
CA ASP A 66 19.01 4.41 13.12
C ASP A 66 19.05 3.01 12.48
N SER A 67 18.24 2.07 13.00
CA SER A 67 18.04 0.75 12.43
C SER A 67 16.56 0.36 12.42
N VAL A 68 16.15 -0.32 11.35
CA VAL A 68 14.85 -0.95 11.23
C VAL A 68 15.03 -2.33 10.63
N GLU A 69 14.51 -3.35 11.32
CA GLU A 69 14.51 -4.74 10.88
C GLU A 69 13.07 -5.25 10.86
N TRP A 70 12.73 -6.07 9.88
CA TRP A 70 11.43 -6.74 9.83
C TRP A 70 11.54 -8.08 9.13
N ILE A 71 10.69 -9.01 9.55
CA ILE A 71 10.33 -10.14 8.71
C ILE A 71 9.18 -9.64 7.82
N GLY A 72 9.33 -9.78 6.50
CA GLY A 72 8.30 -9.39 5.54
C GLY A 72 6.93 -10.03 5.86
N PRO A 73 5.82 -9.42 5.44
CA PRO A 73 4.49 -9.93 5.76
C PRO A 73 4.27 -11.31 5.14
N GLU A 74 3.49 -12.15 5.81
CA GLU A 74 3.02 -13.42 5.23
C GLU A 74 2.28 -13.14 3.91
N ARG A 75 2.68 -13.81 2.83
CA ARG A 75 2.17 -13.55 1.46
C ARG A 75 0.66 -13.74 1.36
N GLU A 76 0.11 -14.64 2.15
CA GLU A 76 -1.31 -14.96 2.24
C GLU A 76 -2.10 -13.81 2.88
N LYS A 77 -1.48 -13.07 3.80
CA LYS A 77 -2.07 -11.92 4.50
C LYS A 77 -1.95 -10.62 3.71
N VAL A 78 -1.03 -10.52 2.76
CA VAL A 78 -0.94 -9.38 1.82
C VAL A 78 -2.25 -9.29 1.01
N ARG A 79 -2.76 -8.07 0.86
CA ARG A 79 -3.95 -7.75 0.04
C ARG A 79 -3.56 -6.70 -0.99
N ILE A 80 -4.01 -6.89 -2.23
CA ILE A 80 -3.65 -6.05 -3.36
C ILE A 80 -4.95 -5.63 -4.05
N TRP A 81 -5.07 -4.35 -4.34
CA TRP A 81 -6.12 -3.80 -5.17
C TRP A 81 -5.52 -3.08 -6.36
N ILE A 82 -6.22 -3.16 -7.49
CA ILE A 82 -5.83 -2.54 -8.74
C ILE A 82 -6.99 -1.71 -9.27
N ARG A 83 -6.66 -0.55 -9.82
CA ARG A 83 -7.60 0.37 -10.47
C ARG A 83 -6.98 0.87 -11.77
N GLU A 84 -7.74 0.82 -12.85
CA GLU A 84 -7.33 1.45 -14.12
C GLU A 84 -7.43 2.97 -14.02
N VAL A 85 -6.47 3.65 -14.65
CA VAL A 85 -6.45 5.12 -14.73
C VAL A 85 -6.35 5.56 -16.18
N LYS A 86 -6.90 6.73 -16.49
CA LYS A 86 -6.75 7.34 -17.80
C LYS A 86 -5.28 7.67 -18.00
N SER A 87 -4.66 7.00 -18.97
CA SER A 87 -3.27 7.28 -19.33
C SER A 87 -3.14 8.76 -19.69
N ASN A 88 -2.31 9.49 -18.94
CA ASN A 88 -1.95 10.86 -19.30
C ASN A 88 -0.95 10.85 -20.46
N PRO A 89 -1.04 11.80 -21.41
CA PRO A 89 -0.09 11.92 -22.51
C PRO A 89 1.25 12.42 -21.96
N GLY A 90 2.17 11.50 -21.68
CA GLY A 90 3.52 11.77 -21.22
C GLY A 90 4.36 10.48 -21.31
N PRO A 91 5.71 10.59 -21.38
CA PRO A 91 6.59 9.46 -21.73
C PRO A 91 6.55 8.27 -20.75
N ALA A 92 5.98 8.42 -19.55
CA ALA A 92 5.82 7.36 -18.55
C ALA A 92 4.42 6.69 -18.55
N GLY A 93 3.38 7.39 -19.02
CA GLY A 93 1.96 6.97 -19.08
C GLY A 93 1.55 5.89 -18.07
N TYR A 94 1.24 6.25 -16.82
CA TYR A 94 0.69 5.29 -15.86
C TYR A 94 -0.66 4.78 -16.35
N THR A 95 -0.87 3.47 -16.26
CA THR A 95 -2.09 2.81 -16.71
C THR A 95 -2.91 2.28 -15.53
N HIS A 96 -2.27 2.06 -14.38
CA HIS A 96 -2.92 1.52 -13.20
C HIS A 96 -2.44 2.21 -11.93
N VAL A 97 -3.32 2.25 -10.94
CA VAL A 97 -2.97 2.46 -9.53
C VAL A 97 -3.06 1.12 -8.82
N ILE A 98 -2.01 0.78 -8.08
CA ILE A 98 -1.94 -0.44 -7.27
C ILE A 98 -1.84 -0.03 -5.82
N ARG A 99 -2.77 -0.52 -5.01
CA ARG A 99 -2.79 -0.38 -3.56
C ARG A 99 -2.43 -1.71 -2.91
N ILE A 100 -1.44 -1.70 -2.04
CA ILE A 100 -0.91 -2.90 -1.39
C ILE A 100 -1.01 -2.71 0.12
N PHE A 101 -1.67 -3.64 0.79
CA PHE A 101 -1.76 -3.71 2.25
C PHE A 101 -0.81 -4.80 2.77
N LEU A 102 0.03 -4.41 3.73
CA LEU A 102 1.14 -5.19 4.27
C LEU A 102 0.98 -5.27 5.80
N PRO A 103 0.45 -6.37 6.34
CA PRO A 103 0.39 -6.59 7.78
C PRO A 103 1.72 -7.14 8.29
N TYR A 104 2.42 -6.38 9.10
CA TYR A 104 3.65 -6.81 9.76
C TYR A 104 3.36 -7.24 11.20
N GLU A 105 3.75 -8.46 11.52
CA GLU A 105 3.63 -8.97 12.89
C GLU A 105 4.70 -8.34 13.79
N ASN A 106 5.96 -8.32 13.32
CA ASN A 106 7.10 -7.86 14.10
C ASN A 106 8.01 -6.94 13.27
N VAL A 107 7.94 -5.63 13.54
CA VAL A 107 8.95 -4.67 13.08
C VAL A 107 9.79 -4.23 14.26
N ILE A 108 11.11 -4.45 14.20
CA ILE A 108 12.07 -4.06 15.24
C ILE A 108 12.66 -2.71 14.86
N VAL A 109 12.48 -1.72 15.73
CA VAL A 109 13.04 -0.38 15.57
C VAL A 109 14.10 -0.13 16.64
N ASN A 110 15.29 0.30 16.23
CA ASN A 110 16.44 0.57 17.12
C ASN A 110 16.72 -0.58 18.11
N ASN A 111 16.69 -1.82 17.61
CA ASN A 111 17.01 -3.06 18.34
C ASN A 111 16.25 -3.27 19.67
N SER A 112 15.10 -2.61 19.86
CA SER A 112 14.43 -2.61 21.17
C SER A 112 12.90 -2.57 21.09
N LYS A 113 12.34 -1.89 20.09
CA LYS A 113 10.89 -1.74 19.99
C LYS A 113 10.33 -2.64 18.91
N GLU A 114 9.70 -3.74 19.32
CA GLU A 114 8.81 -4.50 18.44
C GLU A 114 7.50 -3.73 18.26
N VAL A 115 7.11 -3.56 17.00
CA VAL A 115 5.89 -2.89 16.60
C VAL A 115 5.14 -3.81 15.66
N LYS A 116 3.96 -4.25 16.09
CA LYS A 116 2.96 -4.81 15.20
C LYS A 116 2.30 -3.68 14.42
N SER A 117 2.24 -3.80 13.11
CA SER A 117 1.78 -2.71 12.25
C SER A 117 1.10 -3.21 11.00
N ALA A 118 0.39 -2.30 10.34
CA ALA A 118 -0.13 -2.52 9.02
C ALA A 118 0.13 -1.27 8.18
N ASP A 119 0.78 -1.49 7.04
CA ASP A 119 1.10 -0.44 6.10
C ASP A 119 0.28 -0.57 4.84
N THR A 120 -0.07 0.56 4.23
CA THR A 120 -0.68 0.61 2.91
C THR A 120 0.19 1.47 2.00
N VAL A 121 0.64 0.90 0.90
CA VAL A 121 1.45 1.58 -0.11
C VAL A 121 0.65 1.69 -1.39
N ILE A 122 0.62 2.88 -2.00
CA ILE A 122 -0.12 3.15 -3.23
C ILE A 122 0.87 3.63 -4.29
N TYR A 123 0.95 2.90 -5.39
CA TYR A 123 1.76 3.21 -6.56
C TYR A 123 0.91 3.53 -7.76
N ALA A 124 1.39 4.47 -8.58
CA ALA A 124 1.03 4.54 -9.99
C ALA A 124 2.04 3.72 -10.79
N VAL A 125 1.55 2.86 -11.66
CA VAL A 125 2.39 1.97 -12.47
C VAL A 125 1.95 1.99 -13.92
N ASN A 126 2.91 1.77 -14.82
CA ASN A 126 2.60 1.34 -16.16
C ASN A 126 2.68 -0.20 -16.22
N ALA A 127 1.52 -0.86 -16.30
CA ALA A 127 1.42 -2.32 -16.22
C ALA A 127 2.22 -3.06 -17.30
N ARG A 128 2.51 -2.43 -18.45
CA ARG A 128 3.35 -3.02 -19.50
C ARG A 128 4.79 -3.29 -19.03
N PHE A 129 5.24 -2.60 -17.99
CA PHE A 129 6.60 -2.71 -17.46
C PHE A 129 6.69 -3.51 -16.14
N LEU A 130 5.56 -4.02 -15.62
CA LEU A 130 5.58 -4.90 -14.45
C LEU A 130 6.26 -6.25 -14.74
N SER A 131 6.14 -6.76 -15.98
CA SER A 131 6.71 -8.05 -16.40
C SER A 131 8.22 -8.06 -16.67
N LEU A 132 8.89 -6.90 -16.66
CA LEU A 132 10.32 -6.81 -16.92
C LEU A 132 11.10 -7.06 -15.61
N CYS A 133 12.16 -7.86 -15.67
CA CYS A 133 12.96 -8.21 -14.50
C CYS A 133 13.56 -6.94 -13.83
N PRO A 134 13.61 -6.84 -12.49
CA PRO A 134 14.15 -5.67 -11.78
C PRO A 134 15.59 -5.33 -12.17
N GLU A 135 16.38 -6.33 -12.56
CA GLU A 135 17.78 -6.21 -12.97
C GLU A 135 17.99 -5.49 -14.31
N SER A 136 16.93 -5.23 -15.08
CA SER A 136 17.04 -4.57 -16.39
C SER A 136 17.19 -3.04 -16.32
N GLY A 137 17.47 -2.47 -15.14
CA GLY A 137 17.71 -1.03 -14.99
C GLY A 137 16.44 -0.18 -15.07
N LYS A 138 15.35 -0.60 -14.41
CA LYS A 138 14.13 0.20 -14.35
C LYS A 138 14.41 1.56 -13.71
N SER A 139 13.98 2.62 -14.38
CA SER A 139 14.08 3.99 -13.86
C SER A 139 12.86 4.32 -13.00
N GLU A 140 13.01 5.22 -12.03
CA GLU A 140 11.90 5.83 -11.25
C GLU A 140 10.76 6.42 -12.11
N LYS A 141 10.94 6.49 -13.43
CA LYS A 141 9.93 6.95 -14.39
C LYS A 141 8.77 5.96 -14.59
N GLU A 142 8.89 4.70 -14.15
CA GLU A 142 7.91 3.64 -14.46
C GLU A 142 6.98 3.27 -13.29
N ILE A 143 7.41 3.57 -12.07
CA ILE A 143 6.69 3.33 -10.81
C ILE A 143 6.80 4.59 -9.97
N LYS A 144 5.67 5.23 -9.66
CA LYS A 144 5.61 6.43 -8.81
C LYS A 144 4.88 6.12 -7.53
N LEU A 145 5.57 6.30 -6.40
CA LEU A 145 4.93 6.30 -5.09
C LEU A 145 3.95 7.48 -5.01
N LEU A 146 2.67 7.19 -4.77
CA LEU A 146 1.64 8.22 -4.57
C LEU A 146 1.45 8.50 -3.09
N ARG A 147 1.39 7.44 -2.28
CA ARG A 147 1.15 7.57 -0.84
C ARG A 147 1.56 6.33 -0.07
N THR A 148 1.98 6.54 1.16
CA THR A 148 2.14 5.52 2.19
C THR A 148 1.27 5.86 3.40
N PHE A 149 0.61 4.86 3.98
CA PHE A 149 -0.08 4.95 5.26
C PHE A 149 0.51 3.93 6.21
N HIS A 150 0.74 4.34 7.45
CA HIS A 150 1.23 3.48 8.51
C HIS A 150 0.28 3.49 9.69
N LYS A 151 -0.10 2.29 10.14
CA LYS A 151 -0.90 2.09 11.35
C LYS A 151 -0.19 1.14 12.31
N VAL A 152 0.01 1.57 13.55
CA VAL A 152 0.40 0.67 14.63
C VAL A 152 -0.84 -0.13 15.04
N LEU A 153 -0.69 -1.44 15.13
CA LEU A 153 -1.71 -2.33 15.68
C LEU A 153 -1.37 -2.51 17.16
N SER A 154 -2.13 -1.87 18.04
CA SER A 154 -2.03 -2.15 19.47
C SER A 154 -2.70 -3.49 19.75
N ASP A 155 -2.06 -4.33 20.55
CA ASP A 155 -2.74 -5.43 21.22
C ASP A 155 -3.68 -4.79 22.26
N THR A 156 -4.88 -4.43 21.83
CA THR A 156 -5.98 -4.22 22.80
C THR A 156 -6.36 -5.59 23.33
N GLU A 157 -5.85 -5.88 24.53
CA GLU A 157 -6.40 -6.87 25.46
C GLU A 157 -7.89 -6.61 25.75
#